data_AF-A0A8J3J503-F1
#
_entry.id   AF-A0A8J3J503-F1
#
_cell.length_a   1.000
_cell.length_b   1.000
_cell.length_c   1.000
_cell.angle_alpha   90.00
_cell.angle_beta   90.00
_cell.angle_gamma   90.00
#
_symmetry.space_group_name_H-M   'P 1'
#
loop_
_entity.id
_entity.type
_entity.pdbx_description
1 polymer ?
#
loop_
_entity_poly.entity_id
_entity_poly.type
_entity_poly.pdbx_seq_one_letter_code
_entity_poly.pdbx_strand_id
1 'polypeptide(L)' 'MSAAGILLADPDGALQVAASSAEPVRLLGLFQLEKRDGRCLDCYRTGRAVVRPRTRAQLLR' A
#
# COMPACT_ATOMS: atom_id res chain seq x y z
N MET A 1 6.89 12.00 10.94
CA MET A 1 6.69 10.57 11.27
C MET A 1 6.41 9.81 9.98
N SER A 2 7.02 8.65 9.80
CA SER A 2 6.66 7.73 8.71
C SER A 2 5.56 6.80 9.20
N ALA A 3 4.52 6.59 8.41
CA ALA A 3 3.43 5.67 8.69
C ALA A 3 3.52 4.45 7.77
N ALA A 4 3.07 3.29 8.25
CA ALA A 4 3.16 2.02 7.54
C ALA A 4 1.90 1.17 7.78
N GLY A 5 1.65 0.24 6.86
CA GLY A 5 0.55 -0.72 6.95
C GLY A 5 0.93 -2.04 6.30
N ILE A 6 0.27 -3.11 6.73
CA ILE A 6 0.51 -4.48 6.29
C ILE A 6 -0.79 -5.03 5.71
N LEU A 7 -0.71 -5.55 4.49
CA LEU A 7 -1.76 -6.37 3.89
C LEU A 7 -1.31 -7.83 3.89
N LEU A 8 -2.23 -8.73 4.20
CA LEU A 8 -1.97 -10.17 4.20
C LEU A 8 -3.07 -10.89 3.41
N ALA A 9 -2.68 -11.88 2.62
CA ALA A 9 -3.62 -12.76 1.94
C ALA A 9 -4.08 -13.86 2.90
N ASP A 10 -5.36 -14.17 2.87
CA ASP A 10 -5.87 -15.39 3.49
C ASP A 10 -5.50 -16.63 2.62
N PRO A 11 -5.81 -17.86 3.07
CA PRO A 11 -5.52 -19.08 2.32
C PRO A 11 -6.15 -19.13 0.91
N ASP A 12 -7.27 -18.42 0.69
CA ASP A 12 -7.94 -18.31 -0.60
C ASP A 12 -7.31 -17.22 -1.50
N GLY A 13 -6.30 -16.52 -0.99
CA GLY A 13 -5.56 -15.49 -1.71
C GLY A 13 -6.22 -14.11 -1.68
N ALA A 14 -7.25 -13.90 -0.87
CA ALA A 14 -7.89 -12.60 -0.72
C ALA A 14 -7.11 -11.72 0.25
N LEU A 15 -6.67 -10.55 -0.23
CA LEU A 15 -5.90 -9.60 0.57
C LEU A 15 -6.79 -8.81 1.53
N GLN A 16 -6.31 -8.61 2.75
CA GLN A 16 -6.96 -7.81 3.80
C GLN A 16 -5.92 -6.95 4.52
N VAL A 17 -6.35 -5.85 5.15
CA VAL A 17 -5.46 -5.03 6.00
C VAL A 17 -5.28 -5.72 7.35
N ALA A 18 -4.08 -6.22 7.62
CA ALA A 18 -3.74 -6.92 8.86
C ALA A 18 -3.35 -5.96 9.99
N ALA A 19 -2.65 -4.88 9.67
CA ALA A 19 -2.21 -3.87 10.64
C ALA A 19 -1.93 -2.52 9.97
N SER A 20 -2.04 -1.44 10.74
CA SER A 20 -1.63 -0.09 10.31
C SER A 20 -1.13 0.72 11.50
N SER A 21 -0.12 1.56 11.27
CA SER A 21 0.39 2.49 12.27
C SER A 21 -0.35 3.82 12.30
N ALA A 22 -1.23 4.09 11.32
CA ALA A 22 -2.03 5.31 11.24
C ALA A 22 -3.29 5.10 10.39
N GLU A 23 -4.38 5.77 10.75
CA GLU A 23 -5.66 5.66 10.03
C GLU A 23 -5.57 6.01 8.53
N PRO A 24 -4.84 7.07 8.09
CA PRO A 24 -4.68 7.35 6.67
C PRO A 24 -4.07 6.18 5.87
N VAL A 25 -3.17 5.42 6.48
CA VAL A 25 -2.54 4.24 5.83
C VAL A 25 -3.50 3.06 5.79
N ARG A 26 -4.36 2.89 6.82
CA ARG A 26 -5.42 1.88 6.84
C ARG A 26 -6.43 2.14 5.72
N LEU A 27 -6.92 3.37 5.63
CA LEU A 27 -7.88 3.77 4.58
C LEU A 27 -7.28 3.60 3.19
N LEU A 28 -6.02 3.99 2.98
CA LEU A 28 -5.32 3.75 1.71
C LEU A 28 -5.25 2.26 1.34
N GLY A 29 -5.02 1.38 2.32
CA GLY A 29 -5.06 -0.07 2.12
C GLY A 29 -6.44 -0.56 1.68
N LEU A 30 -7.49 -0.14 2.39
CA LEU A 30 -8.88 -0.50 2.07
C LEU A 30 -9.28 -0.05 0.67
N PHE A 31 -8.97 1.20 0.29
CA PHE A 31 -9.29 1.71 -1.05
C PHE A 31 -8.60 0.92 -2.18
N GLN A 32 -7.37 0.46 -1.97
CA GLN A 32 -6.68 -0.38 -2.95
C GLN A 32 -7.37 -1.75 -3.11
N LEU A 33 -7.85 -2.33 -2.01
CA LEU A 33 -8.57 -3.60 -2.03
C LEU A 33 -9.93 -3.48 -2.73
N GLU A 34 -10.72 -2.47 -2.36
CA GLU A 34 -12.04 -2.20 -2.95
C GLU A 34 -11.94 -1.96 -4.45
N LYS A 35 -10.96 -1.16 -4.89
CA LYS A 35 -10.74 -0.87 -6.31
C LYS A 35 -10.03 -2.00 -7.05
N ARG A 36 -9.50 -3.00 -6.34
CA ARG A 36 -8.63 -4.05 -6.89
C ARG A 36 -7.49 -3.47 -7.73
N ASP A 37 -6.94 -2.35 -7.26
CA ASP A 37 -5.91 -1.57 -7.94
C ASP A 37 -4.94 -0.96 -6.92
N GLY A 38 -3.71 -0.74 -7.35
CA GLY A 38 -2.69 -0.06 -6.56
C GLY A 38 -1.50 -0.94 -6.15
N ARG A 39 -0.54 -0.26 -5.52
CA ARG A 39 0.84 -0.72 -5.34
C ARG A 39 0.96 -1.95 -4.45
N CYS A 40 0.12 -2.07 -3.42
CA CYS A 40 0.14 -3.23 -2.54
C CYS A 40 -0.31 -4.48 -3.29
N LEU A 41 -1.32 -4.35 -4.14
CA LEU A 41 -1.83 -5.44 -4.96
C LEU A 41 -0.87 -5.81 -6.09
N ASP A 42 -0.24 -4.83 -6.73
CA ASP A 42 0.82 -5.06 -7.72
C ASP A 42 2.01 -5.80 -7.11
N CYS A 43 2.43 -5.39 -5.91
CA CYS A 43 3.51 -6.05 -5.18
C CYS A 43 3.17 -7.52 -4.88
N TYR A 44 1.95 -7.79 -4.43
CA TYR A 44 1.47 -9.15 -4.15
C TYR A 44 1.41 -10.00 -5.43
N ARG A 45 0.80 -9.49 -6.50
CA ARG A 45 0.62 -10.20 -7.77
C ARG A 45 1.94 -10.52 -8.47
N THR A 46 2.89 -9.59 -8.43
CA THR A 46 4.16 -9.73 -9.17
C THR A 46 5.28 -10.34 -8.34
N GLY A 47 5.13 -10.40 -7.01
CA GLY A 47 6.20 -10.77 -6.09
C GLY A 47 7.37 -9.78 -6.09
N ARG A 48 7.21 -8.59 -6.66
CA ARG A 48 8.26 -7.57 -6.79
C ARG A 48 7.91 -6.33 -5.99
N ALA A 49 8.91 -5.78 -5.30
CA ALA A 49 8.75 -4.54 -4.57
C ALA A 49 8.41 -3.38 -5.53
N VAL A 50 7.28 -2.72 -5.29
CA VAL A 50 6.89 -1.50 -6.00
C VAL A 50 7.35 -0.29 -5.17
N VAL A 51 8.34 0.46 -5.66
CA VAL A 51 8.91 1.65 -4.98
C VAL A 51 8.52 2.95 -5.70
N ARG A 52 8.23 4.02 -4.95
CA ARG A 52 8.06 5.37 -5.55
C ARG A 52 9.44 6.00 -5.40
N PRO A 53 10.05 6.50 -6.47
CA PRO A 53 11.20 7.38 -6.29
C PRO A 53 10.76 8.54 -5.41
N ARG A 54 11.62 8.95 -4.47
CA ARG A 54 11.41 10.21 -3.75
C ARG A 54 11.43 11.32 -4.79
N THR A 55 10.27 11.84 -5.15
CA THR A 55 10.18 13.10 -5.85
C THR A 55 10.65 14.17 -4.87
N ARG A 56 11.80 14.78 -5.16
CA ARG A 56 12.21 16.03 -4.52
C ARG A 56 11.23 17.08 -5.01
N ALA A 57 10.17 17.31 -4.23
CA ALA A 57 9.26 18.41 -4.49
C ALA A 57 10.09 19.69 -4.65
N GLN A 58 9.71 20.45 -5.67
CA GLN A 58 10.47 21.52 -6.30
C GLN A 58 11.12 22.48 -5.30
N LEU A 59 12.45 22.66 -5.42
CA LEU A 59 13.11 23.93 -5.08
C LEU A 59 12.79 24.96 -6.17
N LEU A 60 11.52 25.32 -6.28
CA LEU A 60 11.10 26.51 -7.01
C LEU A 60 10.39 27.41 -6.01
N ARG A 61 11.20 28.36 -5.54
CA ARG A 61 10.90 29.72 -5.03
C ARG A 61 9.45 30.05 -4.73
#